data_AF-A0A392PJ56-F1
#
_entry.id   AF-A0A392PJ56-F1
#
_cell.length_a   1.000
_cell.length_b   1.000
_cell.length_c   1.000
_cell.angle_alpha   90.00
_cell.angle_beta   90.00
_cell.angle_gamma   90.00
#
_symmetry.space_group_name_H-M   'P 1'
#
loop_
_entity.id
_entity.type
_entity.pdbx_description
1 polymer ?
#
loop_
_entity_poly.entity_id
_entity_poly.type
_entity_poly.pdbx_seq_one_letter_code
_entity_poly.pdbx_strand_id
1 'polypeptide(L)'
;MSDRVHFDTVSQGVATKNSSAHIVFGNHRSGYFSKSEKTLDGVFGFGHQEISVISQLSAQGVTPRVFSHCQGGDINGGGALVLGEIVEPDIVYTPLVPSQ
;
A
#
# COMPACT_ATOMS: atom_id res chain seq x y z
N MET A 1 -3.80 10.05 15.25
CA MET A 1 -3.80 8.65 15.69
C MET A 1 -2.71 7.93 14.91
N SER A 2 -1.88 7.13 15.55
CA SER A 2 -0.76 6.46 14.89
C SER A 2 -0.53 5.08 15.49
N ASP A 3 -0.08 4.15 14.67
CA ASP A 3 0.26 2.80 15.08
C ASP A 3 1.45 2.28 14.27
N ARG A 4 2.11 1.23 14.77
CA ARG A 4 3.25 0.62 14.14
C ARG A 4 2.80 -0.51 13.23
N VAL A 5 3.03 -0.35 11.93
CA VAL A 5 2.73 -1.37 10.93
C VAL A 5 3.98 -2.21 10.68
N HIS A 6 3.79 -3.51 10.52
CA HIS A 6 4.83 -4.49 10.27
C HIS A 6 4.72 -5.02 8.85
N PHE A 7 5.87 -5.15 8.19
CA PHE A 7 5.95 -5.61 6.80
C PHE A 7 7.09 -6.61 6.64
N ASP A 8 6.87 -7.61 5.80
CA ASP A 8 7.94 -8.49 5.34
C ASP A 8 8.66 -7.82 4.17
N THR A 9 9.99 -7.68 4.27
CA THR A 9 10.79 -7.08 3.20
C THR A 9 11.32 -8.19 2.31
N VAL A 10 11.07 -8.06 1.00
CA VAL A 10 11.58 -8.96 -0.02
C VAL A 10 12.61 -8.21 -0.85
N SER A 11 13.80 -8.78 -1.01
CA SER A 11 14.83 -8.27 -1.91
C SER A 11 15.34 -9.40 -2.78
N GLN A 12 15.31 -9.22 -4.11
CA GLN A 12 15.71 -10.25 -5.08
C GLN A 12 14.96 -11.59 -4.93
N GLY A 13 13.65 -11.53 -4.66
CA GLY A 13 12.80 -12.72 -4.50
C GLY A 13 13.02 -13.51 -3.21
N VAL A 14 13.93 -13.07 -2.35
CA VAL A 14 14.17 -13.66 -1.03
C VAL A 14 13.61 -12.73 0.04
N ALA A 15 12.79 -13.27 0.95
CA ALA A 15 12.38 -12.56 2.15
C ALA A 15 13.61 -12.37 3.04
N THR A 16 14.04 -11.13 3.24
CA THR A 16 15.33 -10.83 3.87
C THR A 16 15.21 -10.36 5.31
N LYS A 17 14.31 -9.42 5.61
CA LYS A 17 14.09 -8.90 6.98
C LYS A 17 12.69 -8.34 7.18
N ASN A 18 12.14 -8.50 8.39
CA ASN A 18 10.92 -7.80 8.78
C ASN A 18 11.26 -6.33 9.05
N SER A 19 10.45 -5.42 8.52
CA SER A 19 10.54 -3.99 8.77
C SER A 19 9.28 -3.51 9.50
N SER A 20 9.38 -2.34 10.13
CA SER A 20 8.21 -1.72 10.76
C SER A 20 8.33 -0.21 10.71
N ALA A 21 7.19 0.47 10.60
CA ALA A 21 7.12 1.92 10.54
C ALA A 21 5.92 2.44 11.33
N HIS A 22 6.02 3.65 11.87
CA HIS A 22 4.87 4.32 12.45
C HIS A 22 4.07 5.00 11.35
N ILE A 23 2.77 4.72 11.29
CA ILE A 23 1.85 5.32 10.33
C ILE A 23 0.79 6.12 11.08
N VAL A 24 0.59 7.35 10.66
CA VAL A 24 -0.51 8.21 11.10
C VAL A 24 -1.72 7.94 10.21
N PHE A 25 -2.89 7.82 10.83
CA PHE A 25 -4.14 7.57 10.12
C PHE A 25 -5.32 8.29 10.75
N GLY A 26 -6.37 8.45 9.95
CA GLY A 26 -7.65 9.00 10.39
C GLY A 26 -8.48 7.95 11.11
N ASN A 27 -9.21 8.38 12.15
CA ASN A 27 -10.25 7.58 12.78
C ASN A 27 -11.60 8.15 12.35
N HIS A 28 -12.20 7.58 11.31
CA HIS A 28 -13.50 8.01 10.84
C HIS A 28 -14.33 6.83 10.37
N ARG A 29 -15.48 6.62 11.01
CA ARG A 29 -16.48 5.62 10.60
C ARG A 29 -17.73 6.34 10.10
N SER A 30 -17.83 6.54 8.80
CA SER A 30 -19.04 7.04 8.15
C SER A 30 -19.18 6.49 6.73
N GLY A 31 -20.39 6.56 6.16
CA GLY A 31 -20.64 6.19 4.76
C GLY A 31 -20.61 4.68 4.51
N TYR A 32 -19.81 4.23 3.53
CA TYR A 32 -19.72 2.82 3.11
C TYR A 32 -19.32 1.87 4.27
N PHE A 33 -18.55 2.37 5.23
CA PHE A 33 -18.09 1.63 6.41
C PHE A 33 -19.12 1.57 7.56
N SER A 34 -20.29 2.22 7.40
CA SER A 34 -21.40 2.13 8.36
C SER A 34 -22.43 1.05 8.01
N LYS A 35 -22.37 0.46 6.80
CA LYS A 35 -23.24 -0.66 6.41
C LYS A 35 -22.50 -1.97 6.65
N SER A 36 -22.90 -2.71 7.67
CA SER A 36 -22.19 -3.89 8.19
C SER A 36 -22.12 -5.10 7.25
N GLU A 37 -22.59 -5.00 6.00
CA GLU A 37 -22.64 -6.13 5.07
C GLU A 37 -21.30 -6.42 4.37
N LYS A 38 -20.32 -5.51 4.46
CA LYS A 38 -18.95 -5.74 4.00
C LYS A 38 -17.97 -5.38 5.11
N THR A 39 -17.49 -6.42 5.78
CA THR A 39 -16.63 -6.42 6.97
C THR A 39 -15.23 -5.89 6.66
N LEU A 40 -15.08 -4.56 6.55
CA LEU A 40 -13.77 -3.92 6.43
C LEU A 40 -13.53 -3.04 7.66
N ASP A 41 -12.43 -3.28 8.36
CA ASP A 41 -12.05 -2.51 9.56
C ASP A 41 -11.48 -1.13 9.24
N GLY A 42 -11.09 -0.89 7.98
CA GLY A 42 -10.52 0.37 7.51
C GLY A 42 -10.12 0.33 6.03
N VAL A 43 -9.41 1.38 5.59
CA VAL A 43 -8.94 1.55 4.21
C VAL A 43 -7.49 2.00 4.19
N PHE A 44 -6.70 1.41 3.29
CA PHE A 44 -5.40 1.92 2.91
C PHE A 44 -5.52 2.85 1.71
N GLY A 45 -5.15 4.12 1.89
CA GLY A 45 -5.08 5.10 0.82
C GLY A 45 -3.69 5.13 0.18
N PHE A 46 -3.62 4.93 -1.14
CA PHE A 46 -2.39 4.99 -1.95
C PHE A 46 -2.31 6.24 -2.84
N GLY A 47 -3.13 7.25 -2.57
CA GLY A 47 -3.14 8.49 -3.35
C GLY A 47 -1.82 9.27 -3.27
N HIS A 48 -1.66 10.28 -4.12
CA HIS A 48 -0.42 11.07 -4.22
C HIS A 48 -0.22 12.08 -3.07
N GLN A 49 -1.10 12.07 -2.06
CA GLN A 49 -1.02 12.99 -0.92
C GLN A 49 0.05 12.54 0.08
N GLU A 50 0.61 13.49 0.84
CA GLU A 50 1.66 13.21 1.83
C GLU A 50 1.18 12.31 2.98
N ILE A 51 -0.13 12.27 3.25
CA ILE A 51 -0.72 11.41 4.29
C ILE A 51 -0.99 9.98 3.79
N SER A 52 -0.75 9.66 2.51
CA SER A 52 -0.90 8.29 2.03
C SER A 52 0.14 7.36 2.67
N VAL A 53 -0.16 6.06 2.75
CA VAL A 53 0.75 5.11 3.41
C VAL A 53 2.09 5.02 2.67
N ILE A 54 2.08 5.13 1.34
CA ILE A 54 3.32 5.13 0.53
C ILE A 54 4.18 6.36 0.82
N SER A 55 3.57 7.55 0.88
CA SER A 55 4.28 8.78 1.19
C SER A 55 4.88 8.76 2.59
N GLN A 56 4.13 8.29 3.58
CA GLN A 56 4.59 8.19 4.97
C GLN A 56 5.74 7.18 5.15
N LEU A 57 5.68 6.03 4.48
CA LEU A 57 6.77 5.04 4.51
C LEU A 57 8.02 5.56 3.82
N SER A 58 7.85 6.26 2.70
CA SER A 58 8.97 6.86 1.98
C SER A 58 9.64 8.00 2.75
N ALA A 59 8.86 8.84 3.43
CA ALA A 59 9.41 9.89 4.30
C ALA A 59 10.25 9.33 5.47
N GLN A 60 9.95 8.10 5.91
CA GLN A 60 10.72 7.38 6.92
C GLN A 60 11.88 6.54 6.34
N GLY A 61 12.07 6.55 5.02
CA GLY A 61 13.13 5.79 4.35
C GLY A 61 12.91 4.28 4.33
N VAL A 62 11.68 3.80 4.57
CA VAL A 62 11.38 2.36 4.65
C VAL A 62 11.21 1.75 3.26
N THR A 63 10.58 2.49 2.35
CA THR A 63 10.33 2.09 0.96
C THR A 63 10.53 3.28 0.03
N PRO A 64 10.77 3.08 -1.28
CA PRO A 64 10.62 4.18 -2.24
C PRO A 64 9.15 4.65 -2.30
N ARG A 65 8.91 5.86 -2.83
CA ARG A 65 7.56 6.44 -3.00
C ARG A 65 6.85 5.86 -4.23
N VAL A 66 6.70 4.55 -4.26
CA VAL A 66 6.08 3.78 -5.35
C VAL A 66 5.50 2.50 -4.77
N PHE A 67 4.45 1.98 -5.41
CA PHE A 67 3.88 0.68 -5.08
C PHE A 67 3.55 -0.06 -6.36
N SER A 68 3.53 -1.38 -6.26
CA SER A 68 3.19 -2.30 -7.34
C SER A 68 2.07 -3.21 -6.85
N HIS A 69 1.08 -3.49 -7.69
CA HIS A 69 0.00 -4.40 -7.33
C HIS A 69 -0.33 -5.34 -8.49
N CYS A 70 -0.62 -6.58 -8.15
CA CYS A 70 -1.19 -7.58 -9.03
C CYS A 70 -2.51 -8.03 -8.40
N GLN A 71 -3.64 -7.72 -9.01
CA GLN A 71 -4.93 -8.11 -8.48
C GLN A 71 -5.25 -9.55 -8.91
N GLY A 72 -5.51 -10.43 -7.96
CA GLY A 72 -6.07 -11.75 -8.24
C GLY A 72 -7.52 -11.59 -8.69
N GLY A 73 -7.87 -12.13 -9.85
CA GLY A 73 -9.22 -12.04 -10.42
C GLY A 73 -10.25 -13.01 -9.82
N ASP A 74 -9.82 -13.89 -8.90
CA ASP A 74 -10.67 -14.88 -8.24
C ASP A 74 -11.17 -14.35 -6.88
N ILE A 75 -12.40 -14.74 -6.51
CA ILE A 75 -12.97 -14.51 -5.18
C ILE A 75 -12.14 -15.16 -4.07
N ASN A 76 -11.34 -16.17 -4.41
CA ASN A 76 -10.43 -16.86 -3.49
C ASN A 76 -9.13 -16.07 -3.25
N GLY A 77 -8.91 -14.95 -3.93
CA GLY A 77 -7.73 -14.10 -3.79
C GLY A 77 -6.59 -14.47 -4.75
N GLY A 78 -5.34 -14.40 -4.26
CA GLY A 78 -4.13 -14.69 -5.05
C GLY A 78 -3.42 -13.46 -5.64
N GLY A 79 -3.90 -12.26 -5.35
CA GLY A 79 -3.19 -11.02 -5.68
C GLY A 79 -2.01 -10.74 -4.75
N ALA A 80 -1.14 -9.82 -5.16
CA ALA A 80 -0.01 -9.33 -4.39
C ALA A 80 0.01 -7.80 -4.38
N LEU A 81 0.38 -7.21 -3.23
CA LEU A 81 0.67 -5.80 -3.08
C LEU A 81 2.09 -5.65 -2.55
N VAL A 82 2.93 -4.92 -3.29
CA VAL A 82 4.30 -4.60 -2.92
C VAL A 82 4.39 -3.10 -2.67
N LEU A 83 4.80 -2.71 -1.46
CA LEU A 83 5.09 -1.33 -1.10
C LEU A 83 6.51 -1.00 -1.59
N GLY A 84 6.62 -0.85 -2.90
CA GLY A 84 7.87 -0.64 -3.62
C GLY A 84 7.69 -0.92 -5.11
N GLU A 85 8.82 -0.94 -5.81
CA GLU A 85 8.87 -1.23 -7.24
C GLU A 85 9.20 -2.72 -7.45
N ILE A 86 8.43 -3.38 -8.30
CA ILE A 86 8.81 -4.66 -8.87
C ILE A 86 9.56 -4.41 -10.18
N VAL A 87 10.65 -5.14 -10.40
CA VAL A 87 11.39 -5.10 -11.66
C VAL A 87 10.97 -6.32 -12.46
N GLU A 88 10.09 -6.12 -13.43
CA GLU A 88 9.66 -7.13 -14.38
C GLU A 88 9.99 -6.61 -15.79
N PRO A 89 10.68 -7.41 -16.64
CA PRO A 89 11.26 -6.92 -17.90
C PRO A 89 10.24 -6.39 -18.90
N ASP A 90 8.98 -6.83 -18.81
CA ASP A 90 7.93 -6.55 -19.80
C ASP A 90 6.90 -5.52 -19.34
N ILE A 91 7.18 -4.74 -18.29
CA ILE A 91 6.29 -3.65 -17.86
C ILE A 91 6.34 -2.50 -18.87
N VAL A 92 5.18 -2.18 -19.44
CA VAL A 92 4.99 -1.00 -20.29
C VAL A 92 4.56 0.18 -19.42
N TYR A 93 5.32 1.27 -19.46
CA TYR A 93 5.08 2.47 -18.66
C TYR A 93 4.39 3.57 -19.46
N THR A 94 3.53 4.34 -18.79
CA THR A 94 2.96 5.59 -19.28
C THR A 94 3.11 6.68 -18.21
N PRO A 95 3.22 7.96 -18.59
CA PRO A 95 3.32 9.03 -17.60
C PRO A 95 2.05 9.14 -16.75
N LEU A 96 2.22 9.23 -15.43
CA LEU A 96 1.13 9.61 -14.53
C LEU A 96 0.85 11.10 -14.72
N VAL A 97 -0.38 11.43 -15.14
CA VAL A 97 -0.80 12.82 -15.29
C VAL A 97 -1.07 13.40 -13.89
N PRO A 98 -0.43 14.51 -13.50
CA PRO A 98 -0.76 15.19 -12.25
C PRO A 98 -2.24 15.57 -12.26
N SER A 99 -2.92 15.42 -11.12
CA SER A 99 -4.34 15.79 -11.00
C SER A 99 -4.55 17.23 -11.49
N GLN A 100 -5.48 17.39 -12.43
CA GLN A 100 -5.96 18.68 -12.91
C GLN A 100 -6.69 19.44 -11.79
#